data_AF-A0A2V8PFQ0-F1
#
_entry.id   AF-A0A2V8PFQ0-F1
#
_cell.length_a   1.000
_cell.length_b   1.000
_cell.length_c   1.000
_cell.angle_alpha   90.00
_cell.angle_beta   90.00
_cell.angle_gamma   90.00
#
_symmetry.space_group_name_H-M   'P 1'
#
loop_
_entity.id
_entity.type
_entity.pdbx_description
1 polymer ?
#
loop_
_entity_poly.entity_id
_entity_poly.type
_entity_poly.pdbx_seq_one_letter_code
_entity_poly.pdbx_strand_id
1 'polypeptide(L)'
;MNCEKYQDLLSDFIDGSLASQDQKSIEAHLSACGVCTEVRGDLDAIVTYCYEHRGEYDAVPNERALWLRISNLIEAELPPGSRTEIPQNAGWWFRLMNRSLQVSLPQLAASMIAVAIIVSVATTIGLSRFGSGGESTGLRSSGLTTVAPNGQPLVERYRQQQQTIDYWNQRVELNKTRWNPQMRETFERNLGVIDAAVNDSLSQLNQNPHDEVSEEILNAALNDKVELLREFAEL
;
A
#
# COMPACT_ATOMS: atom_id res chain seq x y z
N MET A 1 11.28 -32.78 -39.36
CA MET A 1 10.10 -32.27 -38.64
C MET A 1 10.17 -32.87 -37.24
N ASN A 2 10.64 -32.12 -36.25
CA ASN A 2 10.81 -32.61 -34.88
C ASN A 2 9.65 -32.09 -34.04
N CYS A 3 8.57 -32.87 -33.95
CA CYS A 3 7.36 -32.47 -33.22
C CYS A 3 7.62 -32.29 -31.72
N GLU A 4 8.55 -33.04 -31.14
CA GLU A 4 8.93 -32.97 -29.71
C GLU A 4 9.34 -31.54 -29.33
N LYS A 5 10.25 -30.95 -30.11
CA LYS A 5 10.70 -29.55 -29.90
C LYS A 5 9.54 -28.55 -29.91
N TYR A 6 8.55 -28.74 -30.78
CA TYR A 6 7.43 -27.81 -30.89
C TYR A 6 6.39 -28.03 -29.81
N GLN A 7 6.18 -29.28 -29.37
CA GLN A 7 5.30 -29.63 -28.27
C GLN A 7 5.79 -29.03 -26.94
N ASP A 8 7.10 -29.04 -26.69
CA ASP A 8 7.70 -28.41 -25.50
C ASP A 8 7.41 -26.90 -25.44
N LEU A 9 7.28 -26.25 -26.60
CA LEU A 9 7.03 -24.80 -26.70
C LEU A 9 5.54 -24.44 -26.73
N LEU A 10 4.62 -25.42 -26.76
CA LEU A 10 3.18 -25.13 -26.86
C LEU A 10 2.62 -24.45 -25.61
N SER A 11 3.11 -24.80 -24.41
CA SER A 11 2.67 -24.14 -23.16
C SER A 11 3.02 -22.66 -23.19
N ASP A 12 4.30 -22.34 -23.42
CA ASP A 12 4.79 -20.96 -23.51
C ASP A 12 4.10 -20.18 -24.64
N PHE A 13 3.76 -20.86 -25.75
CA PHE A 13 2.99 -20.27 -26.84
C PHE A 13 1.57 -19.89 -26.42
N ILE A 14 0.88 -20.76 -25.67
CA ILE A 14 -0.49 -20.52 -25.16
C ILE A 14 -0.47 -19.44 -24.08
N ASP A 15 0.56 -19.43 -23.24
CA ASP A 15 0.76 -18.43 -22.18
C ASP A 15 1.22 -17.06 -22.72
N GLY A 16 1.57 -16.98 -24.01
CA GLY A 16 2.01 -15.75 -24.67
C GLY A 16 3.40 -15.27 -24.26
N SER A 17 4.24 -16.16 -23.70
CA SER A 17 5.57 -15.84 -23.16
C SER A 17 6.72 -16.00 -24.17
N LEU A 18 6.45 -16.52 -25.37
CA LEU A 18 7.46 -16.77 -26.40
C LEU A 18 7.95 -15.51 -27.14
N ALA A 19 9.21 -15.56 -27.56
CA ALA A 19 9.78 -14.57 -28.46
C ALA A 19 9.12 -14.60 -29.86
N SER A 20 9.04 -13.44 -30.52
CA SER A 20 8.34 -13.29 -31.81
C SER A 20 8.89 -14.15 -32.95
N GLN A 21 10.14 -14.60 -32.86
CA GLN A 21 10.75 -15.52 -33.83
C GLN A 21 10.25 -16.96 -33.64
N ASP A 22 10.16 -17.42 -32.39
CA ASP A 22 9.70 -18.77 -32.06
C ASP A 22 8.20 -18.91 -32.29
N GLN A 23 7.42 -17.84 -32.01
CA GLN A 23 5.99 -17.76 -32.31
C GLN A 23 5.69 -18.05 -33.79
N LYS A 24 6.38 -17.36 -34.72
CA LYS A 24 6.22 -17.58 -36.17
C LYS A 24 6.61 -18.99 -36.59
N SER A 25 7.65 -19.55 -35.94
CA SER A 25 8.12 -20.90 -36.25
C SER A 25 7.13 -21.98 -35.84
N ILE A 26 6.44 -21.78 -34.71
CA ILE A 26 5.39 -22.67 -34.20
C ILE A 26 4.13 -22.53 -35.06
N GLU A 27 3.70 -21.31 -35.40
CA GLU A 27 2.54 -21.10 -36.29
C GLU A 27 2.74 -21.78 -37.65
N ALA A 28 3.93 -21.66 -38.24
CA ALA A 28 4.29 -22.37 -39.46
C ALA A 28 4.21 -23.89 -39.27
N HIS A 29 4.71 -24.43 -38.15
CA HIS A 29 4.65 -25.85 -37.86
C HIS A 29 3.20 -26.35 -37.65
N LEU A 30 2.38 -25.62 -36.89
CA LEU A 30 0.98 -25.95 -36.63
C LEU A 30 0.17 -25.99 -37.93
N SER A 31 0.42 -25.06 -38.86
CA SER A 31 -0.26 -25.08 -40.17
C SER A 31 0.02 -26.34 -41.02
N ALA A 32 1.12 -27.03 -40.74
CA ALA A 32 1.58 -28.20 -41.49
C ALA A 32 1.48 -29.52 -40.71
N CYS A 33 1.18 -29.49 -39.40
CA CYS A 33 1.20 -30.65 -38.51
C CYS A 33 -0.12 -30.79 -37.76
N GLY A 34 -0.95 -31.76 -38.17
CA GLY A 34 -2.22 -32.07 -37.50
C GLY A 34 -2.04 -32.54 -36.06
N VAL A 35 -1.01 -33.34 -35.78
CA VAL A 35 -0.74 -33.87 -34.43
C VAL A 35 -0.46 -32.75 -33.43
N CYS A 36 0.39 -31.78 -33.79
CA CYS A 36 0.68 -30.65 -32.89
C CYS A 36 -0.50 -29.68 -32.78
N THR A 37 -1.37 -29.61 -33.80
CA THR A 37 -2.60 -28.82 -33.75
C THR A 37 -3.62 -29.43 -32.79
N GLU A 38 -3.74 -30.77 -32.77
CA GLU A 38 -4.57 -31.50 -31.82
C GLU A 38 -4.10 -31.28 -30.38
N VAL A 39 -2.80 -31.47 -30.12
CA VAL A 39 -2.21 -31.22 -28.79
C VAL A 39 -2.42 -29.77 -28.32
N ARG A 40 -2.27 -28.79 -29.22
CA ARG A 40 -2.59 -27.39 -28.91
C ARG A 40 -4.07 -27.23 -28.53
N GLY A 41 -4.96 -27.87 -29.28
CA GLY A 41 -6.41 -27.83 -29.01
C GLY A 41 -6.76 -28.41 -27.65
N ASP A 42 -6.14 -29.54 -27.27
CA ASP A 42 -6.32 -30.15 -25.95
C ASP A 42 -5.85 -29.22 -24.82
N LEU A 43 -4.69 -28.59 -24.97
CA LEU A 43 -4.17 -27.63 -24.00
C LEU A 43 -5.06 -26.38 -23.89
N ASP A 44 -5.52 -25.85 -25.02
CA ASP A 44 -6.44 -24.70 -25.08
C ASP A 44 -7.79 -25.01 -24.41
N ALA A 45 -8.30 -26.23 -24.59
CA ALA A 45 -9.51 -26.71 -23.91
C ALA A 45 -9.33 -26.78 -22.38
N ILE A 46 -8.17 -27.26 -21.89
CA ILE A 46 -7.85 -27.28 -20.46
C ILE A 46 -7.79 -25.86 -19.90
N VAL A 47 -7.09 -24.95 -20.59
CA VAL A 47 -6.96 -23.55 -20.17
C VAL A 47 -8.33 -22.87 -20.13
N THR A 48 -9.14 -23.05 -21.18
CA THR A 48 -10.51 -22.53 -21.25
C THR A 48 -11.37 -23.04 -20.11
N TYR A 49 -11.33 -24.35 -19.85
CA TYR A 49 -12.07 -24.97 -18.74
C TYR A 49 -11.69 -24.33 -17.38
N CYS A 50 -10.39 -24.15 -17.13
CA CYS A 50 -9.90 -23.52 -15.90
C CYS A 50 -10.34 -22.05 -15.75
N TYR A 51 -10.42 -21.30 -16.85
CA TYR A 51 -10.92 -19.93 -16.84
C TYR A 51 -12.42 -19.86 -16.59
N GLU A 52 -13.20 -20.74 -17.23
CA GLU A 52 -14.66 -20.80 -17.07
C GLU A 52 -15.07 -21.18 -15.64
N HIS A 53 -14.33 -22.10 -15.00
CA HIS A 53 -14.62 -22.60 -13.66
C HIS A 53 -13.79 -21.88 -12.58
N ARG A 54 -13.22 -20.71 -12.89
CA ARG A 54 -12.39 -19.96 -11.97
C ARG A 54 -13.21 -19.50 -10.77
N GLY A 55 -12.85 -19.98 -9.58
CA GLY A 55 -13.53 -19.64 -8.33
C GLY A 55 -14.59 -20.67 -7.92
N GLU A 56 -14.87 -21.66 -8.75
CA GLU A 56 -15.64 -22.87 -8.39
C GLU A 56 -14.74 -23.92 -7.72
N TYR A 57 -13.81 -23.46 -6.88
CA TYR A 57 -12.96 -24.33 -6.10
C TYR A 57 -13.61 -24.57 -4.75
N ASP A 58 -13.51 -25.81 -4.25
CA ASP A 58 -13.85 -26.08 -2.86
C ASP A 58 -13.03 -25.15 -1.96
N ALA A 59 -13.71 -24.50 -1.00
CA ALA A 59 -13.05 -23.62 -0.05
C ALA A 59 -11.93 -24.41 0.66
N VAL A 60 -10.70 -23.93 0.51
CA VAL A 60 -9.55 -24.60 1.09
C VAL A 60 -9.73 -24.61 2.61
N PRO A 61 -9.59 -25.76 3.30
CA PRO A 61 -9.76 -25.82 4.73
C PRO A 61 -8.80 -24.86 5.43
N ASN A 62 -9.35 -23.84 6.09
CA ASN A 62 -8.61 -22.87 6.89
C ASN A 62 -7.46 -22.18 6.14
N GLU A 63 -7.80 -21.42 5.08
CA GLU A 63 -6.87 -20.60 4.28
C GLU A 63 -5.87 -19.78 5.13
N ARG A 64 -6.34 -19.22 6.25
CA ARG A 64 -5.49 -18.43 7.16
C ARG A 64 -4.38 -19.26 7.78
N ALA A 65 -4.67 -20.48 8.24
CA ALA A 65 -3.67 -21.36 8.83
C ALA A 65 -2.64 -21.84 7.80
N LEU A 66 -3.08 -22.09 6.56
CA LEU A 66 -2.19 -22.45 5.46
C LEU A 66 -1.25 -21.30 5.09
N TRP A 67 -1.79 -20.09 4.95
CA TRP A 67 -0.98 -18.91 4.66
C TRP A 67 0.06 -18.68 5.76
N LEU A 68 -0.34 -18.70 7.02
CA LEU A 68 0.59 -18.57 8.15
C LEU A 68 1.68 -19.64 8.11
N ARG A 69 1.34 -20.89 7.76
CA ARG A 69 2.33 -21.97 7.65
C ARG A 69 3.31 -21.73 6.49
N ILE A 70 2.83 -21.28 5.33
CA ILE A 70 3.66 -20.98 4.17
C ILE A 70 4.60 -19.81 4.49
N SER A 71 4.08 -18.71 5.04
CA SER A 71 4.88 -17.54 5.43
C SER A 71 5.96 -17.93 6.42
N ASN A 72 5.63 -18.70 7.46
CA ASN A 72 6.61 -19.15 8.44
C ASN A 72 7.71 -20.03 7.84
N LEU A 73 7.37 -20.88 6.86
CA LEU A 73 8.33 -21.77 6.21
C LEU A 73 9.29 -20.97 5.32
N ILE A 74 8.76 -20.06 4.52
CA ILE A 74 9.57 -19.13 3.71
C ILE A 74 10.49 -18.30 4.62
N GLU A 75 9.95 -17.75 5.71
CA GLU A 75 10.72 -16.97 6.69
C GLU A 75 11.81 -17.77 7.41
N ALA A 76 11.69 -19.10 7.48
CA ALA A 76 12.67 -19.99 8.07
C ALA A 76 13.77 -20.40 7.09
N GLU A 77 13.47 -20.46 5.79
CA GLU A 77 14.44 -20.77 4.72
C GLU A 77 15.28 -19.56 4.30
N LEU A 78 14.80 -18.34 4.59
CA LEU A 78 15.54 -17.10 4.38
C LEU A 78 16.83 -17.07 5.24
N PRO A 79 18.00 -16.76 4.64
CA PRO A 79 19.23 -16.53 5.40
C PRO A 79 19.01 -15.51 6.54
N PRO A 80 19.72 -15.60 7.67
CA PRO A 80 19.54 -14.72 8.84
C PRO A 80 19.86 -13.22 8.60
N GLY A 81 19.92 -12.75 7.36
CA GLY A 81 20.05 -11.34 6.97
C GLY A 81 19.05 -10.85 5.91
N SER A 82 18.10 -11.69 5.45
CA SER A 82 17.06 -11.29 4.48
C SER A 82 15.69 -11.07 5.10
N ARG A 83 15.56 -11.19 6.42
CA ARG A 83 14.49 -10.50 7.14
C ARG A 83 14.78 -9.01 7.01
N THR A 84 13.82 -8.23 6.52
CA THR A 84 13.77 -6.80 6.80
C THR A 84 13.62 -6.68 8.32
N GLU A 85 14.75 -6.77 9.02
CA GLU A 85 14.80 -6.48 10.45
C GLU A 85 14.25 -5.07 10.58
N ILE A 86 13.15 -4.94 11.33
CA ILE A 86 12.77 -3.66 11.90
C ILE A 86 14.05 -3.11 12.50
N PRO A 87 14.56 -1.96 12.02
CA PRO A 87 15.87 -1.47 12.41
C PRO A 87 15.98 -1.52 13.94
N GLN A 88 17.10 -1.99 14.48
CA GLN A 88 17.27 -2.11 15.93
C GLN A 88 17.12 -0.74 16.64
N ASN A 89 17.20 0.34 15.85
CA ASN A 89 16.99 1.76 16.11
C ASN A 89 15.59 2.32 15.70
N ALA A 90 14.62 1.48 15.33
CA ALA A 90 13.24 1.90 15.07
C ALA A 90 12.61 2.47 16.34
N GLY A 91 12.19 3.73 16.26
CA GLY A 91 11.62 4.50 17.36
C GLY A 91 10.37 3.84 17.95
N TRP A 92 10.08 4.15 19.21
CA TRP A 92 8.99 3.52 19.96
C TRP A 92 7.62 3.61 19.26
N TRP A 93 7.38 4.68 18.48
CA TRP A 93 6.19 4.88 17.66
C TRP A 93 6.02 3.83 16.55
N PHE A 94 7.10 3.50 15.82
CA PHE A 94 7.09 2.47 14.79
C PHE A 94 6.80 1.08 15.40
N ARG A 95 7.31 0.82 16.61
CA ARG A 95 7.01 -0.43 17.35
C ARG A 95 5.61 -0.45 17.97
N LEU A 96 5.03 0.71 18.29
CA LEU A 96 3.68 0.82 18.87
C LEU A 96 2.61 0.63 17.80
N MET A 97 2.77 1.29 16.64
CA MET A 97 1.80 1.23 15.54
C MET A 97 1.81 -0.13 14.83
N ASN A 98 2.97 -0.78 14.76
CA ASN A 98 3.15 -2.07 14.09
C ASN A 98 3.04 -3.29 15.03
N ARG A 99 2.69 -3.08 16.31
CA ARG A 99 2.33 -4.18 17.21
C ARG A 99 0.83 -4.39 17.09
N SER A 100 0.43 -5.55 16.56
CA SER A 100 -0.96 -5.99 16.51
C SER A 100 -1.52 -6.06 17.93
N LEU A 101 -2.12 -4.94 18.35
CA LEU A 101 -2.74 -4.79 19.65
C LEU A 101 -3.96 -5.72 19.71
N GLN A 102 -3.76 -6.94 20.21
CA GLN A 102 -4.83 -7.77 20.76
C GLN A 102 -5.31 -7.10 22.05
N VAL A 103 -6.02 -5.97 21.92
CA VAL A 103 -6.58 -5.25 23.07
C VAL A 103 -7.72 -6.09 23.60
N SER A 104 -7.54 -6.67 24.78
CA SER A 104 -8.62 -7.36 25.47
C SER A 104 -9.75 -6.38 25.81
N LEU A 105 -10.99 -6.82 25.56
CA LEU A 105 -12.25 -6.07 25.70
C LEU A 105 -12.45 -5.22 26.98
N PRO A 106 -11.91 -5.51 28.19
CA PRO A 106 -12.19 -4.66 29.35
C PRO A 106 -11.48 -3.29 29.36
N GLN A 107 -10.51 -3.03 28.47
CA GLN A 107 -9.69 -1.79 28.52
C GLN A 107 -10.28 -0.60 27.74
N LEU A 108 -11.35 -0.78 26.97
CA LEU A 108 -11.99 0.28 26.17
C LEU A 108 -12.95 1.19 26.96
N ALA A 109 -13.39 0.80 28.15
CA ALA A 109 -14.34 1.59 28.94
C ALA A 109 -13.68 2.76 29.71
N ALA A 110 -12.40 2.62 30.09
CA ALA A 110 -11.69 3.64 30.87
C ALA A 110 -11.17 4.81 30.02
N SER A 111 -10.89 4.59 28.72
CA SER A 111 -10.32 5.61 27.84
C SER A 111 -11.33 6.67 27.38
N MET A 112 -12.63 6.39 27.41
CA MET A 112 -13.67 7.36 27.03
C MET A 112 -13.70 8.59 27.95
N ILE A 113 -13.43 8.41 29.25
CA ILE A 113 -13.46 9.50 30.23
C ILE A 113 -12.30 10.49 29.99
N ALA A 114 -11.11 9.97 29.68
CA ALA A 114 -9.93 10.80 29.42
C ALA A 114 -10.09 11.62 28.13
N VAL A 115 -10.62 11.02 27.06
CA VAL A 115 -10.88 11.72 25.79
C VAL A 115 -11.96 12.78 25.96
N ALA A 116 -13.03 12.50 26.71
CA ALA A 116 -14.09 13.48 26.98
C ALA A 116 -13.58 14.73 27.73
N ILE A 117 -12.66 14.53 28.70
CA ILE A 117 -12.04 15.65 29.43
C ILE A 117 -11.18 16.49 28.48
N ILE A 118 -10.33 15.88 27.66
CA ILE A 118 -9.46 16.58 26.70
C ILE A 118 -10.30 17.39 25.69
N VAL A 119 -11.37 16.80 25.15
CA VAL A 119 -12.27 17.46 24.20
C VAL A 119 -13.01 18.64 24.84
N SER A 120 -13.43 18.54 26.10
CA SER A 120 -14.09 19.65 26.83
C SER A 120 -13.16 20.85 27.09
N VAL A 121 -11.88 20.59 27.38
CA VAL A 121 -10.87 21.64 27.58
C VAL A 121 -10.53 22.34 26.25
N ALA A 122 -10.42 21.58 25.16
CA ALA A 122 -10.20 22.15 23.83
C ALA A 122 -11.37 23.05 23.37
N THR A 123 -12.61 22.66 23.68
CA THR A 123 -13.81 23.41 23.30
C THR A 123 -13.92 24.75 24.04
N THR A 124 -13.62 24.78 25.34
CA THR A 124 -13.71 26.01 26.15
C THR A 124 -12.65 27.06 25.77
N ILE A 125 -11.46 26.63 25.36
CA ILE A 125 -10.38 27.51 24.89
C ILE A 125 -10.64 28.00 23.46
N GLY A 126 -11.32 27.19 22.62
CA GLY A 126 -11.72 27.56 21.26
C GLY A 126 -12.81 28.64 21.21
N LEU A 127 -13.82 28.56 22.09
CA LEU A 127 -14.93 29.52 22.10
C LEU A 127 -14.54 30.92 22.60
N SER A 128 -13.50 31.08 23.43
CA SER A 128 -13.04 32.41 23.88
C SER A 128 -12.18 33.16 22.86
N ARG A 129 -11.72 32.50 21.79
CA ARG A 129 -10.90 33.11 20.72
C ARG A 129 -11.68 33.44 19.44
N PHE A 130 -12.92 32.96 19.32
CA PHE A 130 -13.77 33.13 18.15
C PHE A 130 -15.16 33.67 18.53
N GLY A 131 -15.19 34.72 19.35
CA GLY A 131 -16.40 35.48 19.65
C GLY A 131 -16.72 36.49 18.55
N SER A 132 -17.18 36.02 17.38
CA SER A 132 -18.13 36.74 16.50
C SER A 132 -18.29 36.01 15.16
N GLY A 133 -19.47 35.46 14.91
CA GLY A 133 -19.93 35.17 13.54
C GLY A 133 -20.44 33.76 13.31
N GLY A 134 -21.77 33.65 13.21
CA GLY A 134 -22.39 32.74 12.25
C GLY A 134 -22.96 31.44 12.81
N GLU A 135 -24.23 31.51 13.21
CA GLU A 135 -25.16 30.38 13.13
C GLU A 135 -25.10 29.70 11.76
N SER A 136 -24.99 28.37 11.75
CA SER A 136 -25.80 27.51 10.87
C SER A 136 -25.76 26.06 11.39
N THR A 137 -26.83 25.73 12.09
CA THR A 137 -27.67 24.54 11.90
C THR A 137 -27.07 23.40 11.07
N GLY A 138 -26.90 22.26 11.75
CA GLY A 138 -26.53 21.01 11.13
C GLY A 138 -27.56 20.47 10.16
N LEU A 139 -27.05 19.83 9.11
CA LEU A 139 -27.73 18.78 8.37
C LEU A 139 -26.75 17.62 8.22
N ARG A 140 -27.07 16.51 8.88
CA ARG A 140 -26.45 15.20 8.63
C ARG A 140 -26.82 14.78 7.22
N SER A 141 -25.84 14.64 6.34
CA SER A 141 -26.01 13.97 5.05
C SER A 141 -25.45 12.56 5.17
N SER A 142 -26.34 11.58 5.30
CA SER A 142 -26.05 10.19 4.97
C SER A 142 -25.95 10.11 3.45
N GLY A 143 -24.72 10.11 2.93
CA GLY A 143 -24.43 10.00 1.51
C GLY A 143 -23.88 8.63 1.16
N LEU A 144 -24.64 7.90 0.35
CA LEU A 144 -24.26 6.71 -0.41
C LEU A 144 -22.83 6.83 -0.96
N THR A 145 -22.03 5.77 -0.79
CA THR A 145 -20.75 5.60 -1.48
C THR A 145 -21.01 5.36 -2.97
N THR A 146 -21.27 6.44 -3.71
CA THR A 146 -20.99 6.46 -5.13
C THR A 146 -19.48 6.49 -5.28
N VAL A 147 -18.90 5.42 -5.82
CA VAL A 147 -17.53 5.40 -6.33
C VAL A 147 -17.42 6.54 -7.35
N ALA A 148 -16.83 7.66 -6.92
CA ALA A 148 -16.45 8.72 -7.84
C ALA A 148 -15.29 8.20 -8.69
N PRO A 149 -15.29 8.39 -10.01
CA PRO A 149 -14.08 8.22 -10.80
C PRO A 149 -13.17 9.39 -10.44
N ASN A 150 -12.35 9.24 -9.40
CA ASN A 150 -11.38 10.24 -8.98
C ASN A 150 -10.20 10.27 -9.95
N GLY A 151 -10.46 10.69 -11.19
CA GLY A 151 -9.47 11.04 -12.21
C GLY A 151 -8.95 12.47 -12.02
N GLN A 152 -8.63 12.89 -10.80
CA GLN A 152 -7.73 14.04 -10.66
C GLN A 152 -6.35 13.59 -11.11
N PRO A 153 -5.68 14.30 -12.03
CA PRO A 153 -4.32 13.95 -12.45
C PRO A 153 -3.44 13.79 -11.22
N LEU A 154 -2.65 12.71 -11.15
CA LEU A 154 -1.70 12.41 -10.05
C LEU A 154 -0.88 13.66 -9.66
N VAL A 155 -0.47 14.43 -10.67
CA VAL A 155 0.26 15.70 -10.53
C VAL A 155 -0.46 16.72 -9.67
N GLU A 156 -1.78 16.85 -9.80
CA GLU A 156 -2.55 17.84 -9.04
C GLU A 156 -2.72 17.42 -7.58
N ARG A 157 -2.97 16.13 -7.34
CA ARG A 157 -2.99 15.56 -5.97
C ARG A 157 -1.66 15.80 -5.26
N TYR A 158 -0.56 15.56 -5.97
CA TYR A 158 0.79 15.77 -5.45
C TYR A 158 1.06 17.24 -5.12
N ARG A 159 0.68 18.18 -6.00
CA ARG A 159 0.81 19.62 -5.73
C ARG A 159 0.07 20.05 -4.46
N GLN A 160 -1.15 19.56 -4.27
CA GLN A 160 -1.95 19.90 -3.11
C GLN A 160 -1.34 19.35 -1.80
N GLN A 161 -0.85 18.12 -1.82
CA GLN A 161 -0.12 17.54 -0.67
C GLN A 161 1.16 18.33 -0.38
N GLN A 162 1.92 18.74 -1.40
CA GLN A 162 3.14 19.51 -1.22
C GLN A 162 2.90 20.85 -0.51
N GLN A 163 1.84 21.59 -0.88
CA GLN A 163 1.48 22.83 -0.20
C GLN A 163 1.17 22.61 1.30
N THR A 164 0.52 21.49 1.63
CA THR A 164 0.20 21.13 3.01
C THR A 164 1.47 20.79 3.79
N ILE A 165 2.39 20.04 3.18
CA ILE A 165 3.71 19.71 3.74
C ILE A 165 4.50 20.99 4.03
N ASP A 166 4.55 21.93 3.08
CA ASP A 166 5.30 23.17 3.22
C ASP A 166 4.75 24.03 4.37
N TYR A 167 3.42 24.11 4.49
CA TYR A 167 2.75 24.81 5.59
C TYR A 167 3.15 24.25 6.97
N TRP A 168 3.08 22.93 7.15
CA TRP A 168 3.41 22.31 8.44
C TRP A 168 4.92 22.34 8.72
N ASN A 169 5.76 22.17 7.70
CA ASN A 169 7.21 22.35 7.82
C ASN A 169 7.57 23.71 8.39
N GLN A 170 6.97 24.79 7.89
CA GLN A 170 7.24 26.13 8.39
C GLN A 170 6.91 26.26 9.88
N ARG A 171 5.80 25.64 10.34
CA ARG A 171 5.41 25.66 11.76
C ARG A 171 6.35 24.81 12.62
N VAL A 172 6.77 23.66 12.12
CA VAL A 172 7.80 22.84 12.76
C VAL A 172 9.08 23.64 12.96
N GLU A 173 9.57 24.34 11.94
CA GLU A 173 10.80 25.14 12.04
C GLU A 173 10.70 26.25 13.09
N LEU A 174 9.54 26.91 13.18
CA LEU A 174 9.30 27.92 14.23
C LEU A 174 9.33 27.29 15.63
N ASN A 175 8.77 26.09 15.78
CA ASN A 175 8.63 25.43 17.07
C ASN A 175 9.87 24.63 17.49
N LYS A 176 10.73 24.22 16.53
CA LYS A 176 11.99 23.49 16.75
C LYS A 176 12.90 24.15 17.78
N THR A 177 12.83 25.47 17.91
CA THR A 177 13.59 26.24 18.91
C THR A 177 13.28 25.83 20.35
N ARG A 178 12.07 25.33 20.62
CA ARG A 178 11.61 24.89 21.94
C ARG A 178 11.93 23.42 22.23
N TRP A 179 12.37 22.67 21.23
CA TRP A 179 12.61 21.24 21.36
C TRP A 179 13.99 20.94 21.94
N ASN A 180 14.03 19.94 22.83
CA ASN A 180 15.27 19.37 23.32
C ASN A 180 16.01 18.60 22.20
N PRO A 181 17.32 18.31 22.37
CA PRO A 181 18.11 17.63 21.34
C PRO A 181 17.56 16.26 20.92
N GLN A 182 17.03 15.49 21.87
CA GLN A 182 16.48 14.15 21.61
C GLN A 182 15.22 14.19 20.73
N MET A 183 14.35 15.19 20.93
CA MET A 183 13.15 15.40 20.12
C MET A 183 13.49 15.82 18.69
N ARG A 184 14.49 16.70 18.54
CA ARG A 184 15.02 17.07 17.21
C ARG A 184 15.60 15.87 16.47
N GLU A 185 16.42 15.07 17.14
CA GLU A 185 16.98 13.85 16.55
C GLU A 185 15.88 12.84 16.16
N THR A 186 14.86 12.68 17.01
CA THR A 186 13.73 11.77 16.73
C THR A 186 12.94 12.25 15.51
N PHE A 187 12.65 13.55 15.44
CA PHE A 187 11.98 14.17 14.30
C PHE A 187 12.79 13.99 13.01
N GLU A 188 14.08 14.36 13.02
CA GLU A 188 14.97 14.27 11.85
C GLU A 188 15.11 12.82 11.36
N ARG A 189 15.24 11.86 12.28
CA ARG A 189 15.32 10.44 11.94
C ARG A 189 14.03 9.94 11.29
N ASN A 190 12.87 10.25 11.88
CA ASN A 190 11.57 9.80 11.35
C ASN A 190 11.28 10.45 10.00
N LEU A 191 11.53 11.76 9.87
CA LEU A 191 11.36 12.49 8.62
C LEU A 191 12.26 11.92 7.52
N GLY A 192 13.51 11.58 7.84
CA GLY A 192 14.44 10.97 6.88
C GLY A 192 13.98 9.62 6.31
N VAL A 193 13.32 8.78 7.13
CA VAL A 193 12.76 7.51 6.65
C VAL A 193 11.59 7.75 5.70
N ILE A 194 10.69 8.67 6.04
CA ILE A 194 9.53 9.01 5.20
C ILE A 194 10.00 9.65 3.88
N ASP A 195 10.97 10.56 3.94
CA ASP A 195 11.56 11.19 2.76
C ASP A 195 12.23 10.18 1.82
N ALA A 196 12.89 9.15 2.37
CA ALA A 196 13.45 8.08 1.57
C ALA A 196 12.35 7.30 0.82
N ALA A 197 11.24 6.97 1.48
CA ALA A 197 10.12 6.26 0.86
C ALA A 197 9.42 7.09 -0.24
N VAL A 198 9.26 8.41 -0.02
CA VAL A 198 8.74 9.33 -1.05
C VAL A 198 9.67 9.38 -2.26
N ASN A 199 10.98 9.52 -2.05
CA ASN A 199 11.93 9.61 -3.15
C ASN A 199 12.05 8.30 -3.95
N ASP A 200 12.01 7.15 -3.27
CA ASP A 200 12.06 5.84 -3.91
C ASP A 200 10.83 5.59 -4.79
N SER A 201 9.63 5.84 -4.26
CA SER A 201 8.38 5.72 -5.02
C SER A 201 8.31 6.68 -6.21
N LEU A 202 8.77 7.93 -6.05
CA LEU A 202 8.88 8.87 -7.17
C LEU A 202 9.87 8.39 -8.25
N SER A 203 10.99 7.82 -7.85
CA SER A 203 11.98 7.26 -8.77
C SER A 203 11.40 6.09 -9.56
N GLN A 204 10.62 5.22 -8.91
CA GLN A 204 9.94 4.09 -9.55
C GLN A 204 8.85 4.58 -10.52
N LEU A 205 8.03 5.56 -10.13
CA LEU A 205 7.02 6.15 -11.02
C LEU A 205 7.61 6.89 -12.22
N ASN A 206 8.81 7.46 -12.08
CA ASN A 206 9.50 8.07 -13.23
C ASN A 206 9.96 7.02 -14.26
N GLN A 207 10.26 5.79 -13.81
CA GLN A 207 10.63 4.67 -14.68
C GLN A 207 9.38 3.98 -15.26
N ASN A 208 8.34 3.81 -14.43
CA ASN A 208 7.07 3.22 -14.80
C ASN A 208 5.90 4.10 -14.31
N PRO A 209 5.41 5.04 -15.15
CA PRO A 209 4.37 6.01 -14.76
C PRO A 209 3.00 5.43 -14.41
N HIS A 210 2.79 4.14 -14.64
CA HIS A 210 1.52 3.45 -14.38
C HIS A 210 1.67 2.32 -13.35
N ASP A 211 2.74 2.34 -12.54
CA ASP A 211 2.91 1.38 -11.45
C ASP A 211 2.01 1.71 -10.24
N GLU A 212 0.90 0.98 -10.13
CA GLU A 212 -0.11 1.17 -9.08
C GLU A 212 0.47 1.00 -7.66
N VAL A 213 1.44 0.11 -7.48
CA VAL A 213 2.07 -0.14 -6.17
C VAL A 213 2.88 1.07 -5.73
N SER A 214 3.70 1.64 -6.62
CA SER A 214 4.46 2.84 -6.32
C SER A 214 3.56 4.05 -6.06
N GLU A 215 2.43 4.17 -6.77
CA GLU A 215 1.43 5.21 -6.48
C GLU A 215 0.84 5.06 -5.07
N GLU A 216 0.48 3.84 -4.66
CA GLU A 216 -0.07 3.58 -3.31
C GLU A 216 0.95 3.92 -2.22
N ILE A 217 2.20 3.46 -2.38
CA ILE A 217 3.29 3.73 -1.44
C ILE A 217 3.56 5.23 -1.34
N LEU A 218 3.60 5.94 -2.48
CA LEU A 218 3.80 7.39 -2.50
C LEU A 218 2.71 8.11 -1.70
N ASN A 219 1.45 7.75 -1.93
CA ASN A 219 0.32 8.36 -1.24
C ASN A 219 0.37 8.11 0.27
N ALA A 220 0.72 6.89 0.70
CA ALA A 220 0.89 6.56 2.11
C ALA A 220 2.02 7.37 2.75
N ALA A 221 3.20 7.39 2.13
CA ALA A 221 4.35 8.12 2.65
C ALA A 221 4.11 9.64 2.76
N LEU A 222 3.39 10.23 1.81
CA LEU A 222 3.02 11.65 1.87
C LEU A 222 2.03 11.95 3.01
N ASN A 223 1.07 11.05 3.27
CA ASN A 223 0.15 11.19 4.40
C ASN A 223 0.89 11.10 5.74
N ASP A 224 1.78 10.12 5.90
CA ASP A 224 2.62 9.95 7.08
C ASP A 224 3.50 11.20 7.31
N LYS A 225 4.02 11.79 6.23
CA LYS A 225 4.81 13.03 6.30
C LYS A 225 3.96 14.18 6.87
N VAL A 226 2.74 14.37 6.37
CA VAL A 226 1.85 15.42 6.86
C VAL A 226 1.49 15.20 8.34
N GLU A 227 1.21 13.96 8.73
CA GLU A 227 0.86 13.62 10.11
C GLU A 227 2.04 13.89 11.05
N LEU A 228 3.24 13.42 10.72
CA LEU A 228 4.46 13.67 11.50
C LEU A 228 4.70 15.18 11.69
N LEU A 229 4.58 15.95 10.60
CA LEU A 229 4.76 17.40 10.66
C LEU A 229 3.70 18.08 11.53
N ARG A 230 2.45 17.63 11.46
CA ARG A 230 1.36 18.17 12.31
C ARG A 230 1.63 17.89 13.78
N GLU A 231 1.92 16.64 14.13
CA GLU A 231 2.18 16.23 15.52
C GLU A 231 3.30 17.06 16.15
N PHE A 232 4.43 17.18 15.44
CA PHE A 232 5.57 17.91 15.96
C PHE A 232 5.36 19.42 15.94
N ALA A 233 4.61 19.97 14.98
CA ALA A 233 4.27 21.39 14.96
C ALA A 233 3.45 21.82 16.21
N GLU A 234 2.77 20.90 16.88
CA GLU A 234 1.92 21.18 18.05
C GLU A 234 2.64 21.04 19.40
N LEU A 235 3.86 20.49 19.44
CA LEU A 235 4.69 20.28 20.67
C LEU A 235 5.50 21.52 21.06
#